data_AF-A0A1D2R5D2-F1
#
_entry.id   AF-A0A1D2R5D2-F1
#
_cell.length_a   1.000
_cell.length_b   1.000
_cell.length_c   1.000
_cell.angle_alpha   90.00
_cell.angle_beta   90.00
_cell.angle_gamma   90.00
#
_symmetry.space_group_name_H-M   'P 1'
#
loop_
_entity.id
_entity.type
_entity.pdbx_description
1 polymer ?
#
loop_
_entity_poly.entity_id
_entity_poly.type
_entity_poly.pdbx_seq_one_letter_code
_entity_poly.pdbx_strand_id
1 'polypeptide(L)'
;MIACHSLNSCMSCGACTALCPAAEFFDYNPRIIMETVQEKNEDTIIELLKSDTIWYCFQCGSCKTKCPRKNNPFGMISSLRQLSQIKGYHVHSIRGRQQYAARHLWGGNLWNRACTLYFRDIAVETHKDFGPRHERCFNRKEEYFRRVGACPDMDGSLSSRKVRPETLHEVRRLWHVGGGLHMWDMIEEAAQKQAEEWGITIDEYHDKVKTEG
;
A
#
# COMPACT_ATOMS: atom_id res chain seq x y z
N MET A 1 -5.25 0.16 -17.29
CA MET A 1 -5.99 0.43 -16.04
C MET A 1 -5.31 1.52 -15.18
N ILE A 2 -4.62 2.51 -15.77
CA ILE A 2 -4.01 3.60 -14.99
C ILE A 2 -4.96 4.80 -15.07
N ALA A 3 -5.30 5.37 -13.92
CA ALA A 3 -6.13 6.56 -13.87
C ALA A 3 -5.38 7.75 -14.49
N CYS A 4 -6.01 8.41 -15.46
CA CYS A 4 -5.50 9.67 -16.00
C CYS A 4 -5.91 10.81 -15.05
N HIS A 5 -4.93 11.63 -14.65
CA HIS A 5 -5.16 12.74 -13.74
C HIS A 5 -4.78 14.07 -14.39
N SER A 6 -5.43 15.14 -13.94
CA SER A 6 -5.19 16.48 -14.48
C SER A 6 -3.77 16.95 -14.15
N LEU A 7 -2.97 17.11 -15.21
CA LEU A 7 -1.73 17.86 -15.22
C LEU A 7 -1.85 18.90 -16.34
N ASN A 8 -2.37 20.08 -15.99
CA ASN A 8 -2.61 21.15 -16.97
C ASN A 8 -1.31 21.88 -17.31
N SER A 9 -0.69 22.45 -16.27
CA SER A 9 0.60 23.16 -16.33
C SER A 9 1.07 23.34 -14.89
N CYS A 10 2.05 22.56 -14.48
CA CYS A 10 2.86 22.84 -13.30
C CYS A 10 3.70 24.10 -13.58
N MET A 11 3.64 25.05 -12.66
CA MET A 11 4.42 26.29 -12.68
C MET A 11 5.52 26.28 -11.60
N SER A 12 5.86 25.09 -11.07
CA SER A 12 6.94 24.92 -10.09
C SER A 12 6.81 25.76 -8.81
N CYS A 13 5.59 26.18 -8.43
CA CYS A 13 5.37 27.11 -7.32
C CYS A 13 5.65 26.55 -5.91
N GLY A 14 5.86 25.24 -5.76
CA GLY A 14 6.19 24.63 -4.45
C GLY A 14 5.04 24.51 -3.45
N ALA A 15 3.82 24.95 -3.77
CA ALA A 15 2.66 24.85 -2.86
C ALA A 15 2.38 23.41 -2.41
N CYS A 16 2.58 22.42 -3.27
CA CYS A 16 2.43 21.01 -2.91
C CYS A 16 3.47 20.55 -1.89
N THR A 17 4.70 21.06 -1.95
CA THR A 17 5.81 20.71 -1.05
C THR A 17 5.63 21.38 0.30
N ALA A 18 5.28 22.67 0.32
CA ALA A 18 5.06 23.44 1.55
C ALA A 18 3.97 22.88 2.47
N LEU A 19 3.02 22.11 1.92
CA LEU A 19 1.91 21.49 2.66
C LEU A 19 2.11 20.00 2.92
N CYS A 20 3.21 19.42 2.44
CA CYS A 20 3.41 17.98 2.52
C CYS A 20 4.03 17.60 3.86
N PRO A 21 3.35 16.81 4.71
CA PRO A 21 3.97 16.36 5.96
C PRO A 21 5.19 15.48 5.70
N ALA A 22 5.19 14.69 4.63
CA ALA A 22 6.34 13.85 4.29
C ALA A 22 7.59 14.67 3.91
N ALA A 23 7.43 15.89 3.40
CA ALA A 23 8.55 16.77 3.08
C ALA A 23 9.23 17.36 4.33
N GLU A 24 8.57 17.29 5.49
CA GLU A 24 9.14 17.73 6.78
C GLU A 24 10.08 16.67 7.38
N PHE A 25 9.78 15.38 7.16
CA PHE A 25 10.49 14.26 7.80
C PHE A 25 11.38 13.46 6.85
N PHE A 26 11.19 13.57 5.54
CA PHE A 26 11.94 12.83 4.52
C PHE A 26 12.43 13.77 3.42
N ASP A 27 13.45 13.35 2.67
CA ASP A 27 13.84 14.01 1.43
C ASP A 27 12.80 13.72 0.34
N TYR A 28 11.67 14.42 0.45
CA TYR A 28 10.50 14.20 -0.37
C TYR A 28 9.97 15.53 -0.91
N ASN A 29 9.95 15.65 -2.23
CA ASN A 29 9.51 16.86 -2.89
C ASN A 29 8.48 16.56 -3.98
N PRO A 30 7.16 16.67 -3.70
CA PRO A 30 6.14 16.41 -4.70
C PRO A 30 6.18 17.41 -5.86
N ARG A 31 6.82 18.59 -5.73
CA ARG A 31 7.03 19.50 -6.85
C ARG A 31 7.94 18.88 -7.92
N ILE A 32 9.05 18.26 -7.50
CA ILE A 32 10.03 17.66 -8.43
C ILE A 32 9.37 16.54 -9.23
N ILE A 33 8.55 15.69 -8.58
CA ILE A 33 7.78 14.65 -9.27
C ILE A 33 6.90 15.25 -10.37
N MET A 34 6.21 16.36 -10.08
CA MET A 34 5.34 17.03 -11.06
C MET A 34 6.13 17.66 -12.21
N GLU A 35 7.33 18.19 -11.94
CA GLU A 35 8.26 18.71 -12.96
C GLU A 35 8.74 17.59 -13.87
N THR A 36 9.25 16.49 -13.30
CA THR A 36 9.70 15.31 -14.04
C THR A 36 8.63 14.75 -14.98
N VAL A 37 7.38 14.64 -14.52
CA VAL A 37 6.30 14.16 -15.39
C VAL A 37 5.93 15.19 -16.46
N GLN A 38 6.01 16.48 -16.15
CA GLN A 38 5.72 17.55 -17.12
C GLN A 38 6.77 17.65 -18.23
N GLU A 39 8.03 17.33 -17.94
CA GLU A 39 9.11 17.30 -18.93
C GLU A 39 8.92 16.22 -20.00
N LYS A 40 8.12 15.18 -19.69
CA LYS A 40 7.83 14.04 -20.59
C LYS A 40 9.10 13.32 -21.09
N ASN A 41 10.17 13.37 -20.30
CA ASN A 41 11.37 12.59 -20.55
C ASN A 41 11.17 11.17 -19.99
N GLU A 42 11.15 10.17 -20.88
CA GLU A 42 10.89 8.78 -20.49
C GLU A 42 11.97 8.21 -19.58
N ASP A 43 13.25 8.51 -19.82
CA ASP A 43 14.37 8.01 -19.02
C ASP A 43 14.28 8.52 -17.58
N THR A 44 14.02 9.82 -17.41
CA THR A 44 13.85 10.42 -16.07
C THR A 44 12.63 9.85 -15.35
N ILE A 45 11.54 9.56 -16.08
CA ILE A 45 10.35 8.93 -15.52
C ILE A 45 10.67 7.49 -15.08
N ILE A 46 11.40 6.71 -15.87
CA ILE A 46 11.79 5.34 -15.50
C ILE A 46 12.62 5.34 -14.21
N GLU A 47 13.58 6.25 -14.09
CA GLU A 47 14.38 6.35 -12.87
C GLU A 47 13.54 6.78 -11.65
N LEU A 48 12.58 7.68 -11.85
CA LEU A 48 11.61 8.03 -10.80
C LEU A 48 10.77 6.81 -10.38
N LEU A 49 10.33 5.97 -11.33
CA LEU A 49 9.53 4.76 -11.06
C LEU A 49 10.30 3.68 -10.30
N LYS A 50 11.62 3.64 -10.42
CA LYS A 50 12.51 2.72 -9.69
C LYS A 50 12.89 3.23 -8.29
N SER A 51 12.73 4.53 -8.04
CA SER A 51 13.14 5.18 -6.79
C SER A 51 12.15 4.99 -5.63
N ASP A 52 12.64 5.17 -4.39
CA ASP A 52 11.79 5.27 -3.19
C ASP A 52 10.93 6.54 -3.16
N THR A 53 11.29 7.56 -3.95
CA THR A 53 10.69 8.90 -3.90
C THR A 53 9.17 8.86 -4.01
N ILE A 54 8.61 8.11 -4.96
CA ILE A 54 7.15 8.04 -5.14
C ILE A 54 6.43 7.36 -3.95
N TRP A 55 7.15 6.56 -3.15
CA TRP A 55 6.61 5.77 -2.04
C TRP A 55 6.53 6.53 -0.71
N TYR A 56 7.26 7.64 -0.56
CA TYR A 56 7.15 8.52 0.62
C TYR A 56 5.84 9.32 0.69
N CYS A 57 5.07 9.40 -0.40
CA CYS A 57 3.76 10.05 -0.37
C CYS A 57 2.78 9.32 0.57
N PHE A 58 2.32 9.98 1.63
CA PHE A 58 1.30 9.41 2.54
C PHE A 58 -0.12 9.36 1.93
N GLN A 59 -0.32 9.83 0.70
CA GLN A 59 -1.65 9.83 0.06
C GLN A 59 -2.72 10.61 0.85
N CYS A 60 -2.33 11.70 1.54
CA CYS A 60 -3.26 12.52 2.33
C CYS A 60 -4.15 13.46 1.50
N GLY A 61 -3.77 13.76 0.26
CA GLY A 61 -4.56 14.60 -0.65
C GLY A 61 -4.44 16.12 -0.47
N SER A 62 -3.73 16.63 0.55
CA SER A 62 -3.60 18.07 0.83
C SER A 62 -3.08 18.89 -0.36
N CYS A 63 -2.16 18.32 -1.15
CA CYS A 63 -1.57 18.99 -2.31
C CYS A 63 -2.56 19.25 -3.46
N LYS A 64 -3.59 18.40 -3.62
CA LYS A 64 -4.61 18.52 -4.68
C LYS A 64 -5.47 19.76 -4.48
N THR A 65 -5.91 20.02 -3.25
CA THR A 65 -6.87 21.09 -2.94
C THR A 65 -6.24 22.48 -2.99
N LYS A 66 -4.91 22.58 -2.94
CA LYS A 66 -4.18 23.85 -2.85
C LYS A 66 -3.40 24.22 -4.11
N CYS A 67 -3.37 23.35 -5.13
CA CYS A 67 -2.69 23.67 -6.37
C CYS A 67 -3.42 24.83 -7.10
N PRO A 68 -2.77 25.99 -7.34
CA PRO A 68 -3.41 27.14 -8.00
C PRO A 68 -3.78 26.85 -9.47
N ARG A 69 -3.11 25.86 -10.08
CA ARG A 69 -3.35 25.40 -11.46
C ARG A 69 -4.32 24.23 -11.57
N LYS A 70 -4.92 23.80 -10.43
CA LYS A 70 -5.82 22.65 -10.33
C LYS A 70 -5.20 21.33 -10.84
N ASN A 71 -3.88 21.22 -10.74
CA ASN A 71 -3.20 19.93 -10.96
C ASN A 71 -3.54 18.99 -9.80
N ASN A 72 -3.43 17.69 -10.04
CA ASN A 72 -3.68 16.67 -9.03
C ASN A 72 -2.40 15.86 -8.69
N PRO A 73 -1.45 16.41 -7.91
CA PRO A 73 -0.23 15.67 -7.54
C PRO A 73 -0.52 14.36 -6.81
N PHE A 74 -1.54 14.34 -5.94
CA PHE A 74 -2.02 13.14 -5.25
C PHE A 74 -2.30 12.01 -6.24
N GLY A 75 -3.14 12.28 -7.25
CA GLY A 75 -3.49 11.31 -8.28
C GLY A 75 -2.27 10.93 -9.12
N MET A 76 -1.49 11.92 -9.58
CA MET A 76 -0.30 11.65 -10.39
C MET A 76 0.66 10.68 -9.72
N ILE A 77 0.96 10.89 -8.44
CA ILE A 77 1.84 9.99 -7.67
C ILE A 77 1.20 8.60 -7.51
N SER A 78 -0.12 8.52 -7.27
CA SER A 78 -0.83 7.24 -7.22
C SER A 78 -0.72 6.47 -8.54
N SER A 79 -0.87 7.14 -9.68
CA SER A 79 -0.73 6.53 -11.01
C SER A 79 0.70 6.11 -11.30
N LEU A 80 1.71 6.88 -10.86
CA LEU A 80 3.12 6.48 -10.97
C LEU A 80 3.44 5.24 -10.15
N ARG A 81 2.90 5.11 -8.92
CA ARG A 81 3.05 3.87 -8.12
C ARG A 81 2.47 2.67 -8.85
N GLN A 82 1.25 2.81 -9.37
CA GLN A 82 0.62 1.74 -10.12
C GLN A 82 1.38 1.39 -11.40
N LEU A 83 1.89 2.38 -12.13
CA LEU A 83 2.74 2.17 -13.30
C LEU A 83 4.03 1.43 -12.93
N SER A 84 4.69 1.83 -11.84
CA SER A 84 5.89 1.18 -11.31
C SER A 84 5.63 -0.29 -10.96
N GLN A 85 4.46 -0.60 -10.40
CA GLN A 85 4.07 -1.98 -10.12
C GLN A 85 3.79 -2.77 -11.40
N ILE A 86 3.01 -2.22 -12.32
CA ILE A 86 2.67 -2.84 -13.62
C ILE A 86 3.93 -3.12 -14.45
N LYS A 87 4.92 -2.23 -14.40
CA LYS A 87 6.19 -2.38 -15.14
C LYS A 87 7.24 -3.20 -14.38
N GLY A 88 6.96 -3.63 -13.16
CA GLY A 88 7.92 -4.33 -12.31
C GLY A 88 9.00 -3.44 -11.69
N TYR A 89 9.05 -2.14 -11.98
CA TYR A 89 10.09 -1.22 -11.47
C TYR A 89 10.08 -1.03 -9.96
N HIS A 90 8.94 -1.26 -9.30
CA HIS A 90 8.80 -1.16 -7.85
C HIS A 90 9.80 -2.05 -7.08
N VAL A 91 10.29 -3.13 -7.68
CA VAL A 91 11.25 -4.04 -7.05
C VAL A 91 12.63 -3.41 -6.81
N HIS A 92 12.99 -2.34 -7.55
CA HIS A 92 14.24 -1.60 -7.36
C HIS A 92 14.17 -0.65 -6.16
N SER A 93 12.97 -0.33 -5.69
CA SER A 93 12.72 0.51 -4.52
C SER A 93 12.54 -0.36 -3.27
N ILE A 94 13.12 0.06 -2.14
CA ILE A 94 12.93 -0.62 -0.84
C ILE A 94 11.45 -0.54 -0.44
N ARG A 95 10.88 0.65 -0.53
CA ARG A 95 9.47 0.88 -0.17
C ARG A 95 8.50 0.30 -1.21
N GLY A 96 8.95 0.19 -2.46
CA GLY A 96 8.20 -0.42 -3.56
C GLY A 96 8.09 -1.93 -3.43
N ARG A 97 9.17 -2.65 -3.14
CA ARG A 97 9.12 -4.12 -2.98
C ARG A 97 8.40 -4.57 -1.71
N GLN A 98 8.31 -3.72 -0.70
CA GLN A 98 7.42 -3.90 0.46
C GLN A 98 5.93 -4.06 0.09
N GLN A 99 5.52 -3.67 -1.11
CA GLN A 99 4.17 -3.95 -1.61
C GLN A 99 3.87 -5.45 -1.73
N TYR A 100 4.89 -6.29 -1.90
CA TYR A 100 4.76 -7.75 -1.84
C TYR A 100 4.26 -8.21 -0.47
N ALA A 101 4.99 -7.88 0.60
CA ALA A 101 4.59 -8.22 1.97
C ALA A 101 3.22 -7.61 2.33
N ALA A 102 2.96 -6.36 1.94
CA ALA A 102 1.67 -5.70 2.14
C ALA A 102 0.51 -6.43 1.44
N ARG A 103 0.73 -6.92 0.23
CA ARG A 103 -0.25 -7.72 -0.53
C ARG A 103 -0.57 -9.03 0.20
N HIS A 104 0.43 -9.74 0.71
CA HIS A 104 0.19 -11.00 1.44
C HIS A 104 -0.55 -10.78 2.75
N LEU A 105 -0.21 -9.72 3.50
CA LEU A 105 -0.89 -9.38 4.74
C LEU A 105 -2.32 -8.87 4.47
N TRP A 106 -2.45 -7.68 3.88
CA TRP A 106 -3.75 -7.01 3.75
C TRP A 106 -4.60 -7.60 2.64
N GLY A 107 -3.99 -7.96 1.51
CA GLY A 107 -4.69 -8.62 0.40
C GLY A 107 -5.14 -10.02 0.77
N GLY A 108 -4.29 -10.79 1.45
CA GLY A 108 -4.65 -12.11 2.00
C GLY A 108 -5.81 -12.04 2.98
N ASN A 109 -5.82 -11.06 3.89
CA ASN A 109 -6.94 -10.84 4.79
C ASN A 109 -8.22 -10.47 4.06
N LEU A 110 -8.14 -9.54 3.11
CA LEU A 110 -9.29 -9.11 2.34
C LEU A 110 -9.89 -10.26 1.54
N TRP A 111 -9.06 -11.10 0.95
CA TRP A 111 -9.49 -12.27 0.17
C TRP A 111 -10.17 -13.36 1.01
N ASN A 112 -9.70 -13.56 2.23
CA ASN A 112 -10.17 -14.65 3.10
C ASN A 112 -11.27 -14.21 4.07
N ARG A 113 -11.32 -12.92 4.41
CA ARG A 113 -12.10 -12.39 5.55
C ARG A 113 -12.85 -11.09 5.23
N ALA A 114 -12.74 -10.57 4.01
CA ALA A 114 -13.29 -9.28 3.57
C ALA A 114 -12.93 -8.09 4.48
N CYS A 115 -11.78 -8.18 5.16
CA CYS A 115 -11.23 -7.12 6.01
C CYS A 115 -9.72 -7.05 5.76
N THR A 116 -9.13 -5.86 5.63
CA THR A 116 -7.69 -5.71 5.39
C THR A 116 -6.86 -5.78 6.68
N LEU A 117 -7.36 -5.13 7.75
CA LEU A 117 -6.75 -5.12 9.08
C LEU A 117 -7.49 -6.12 9.95
N TYR A 118 -6.80 -7.14 10.42
CA TYR A 118 -7.45 -8.23 11.13
C TYR A 118 -6.76 -8.54 12.46
N PHE A 119 -7.58 -8.68 13.51
CA PHE A 119 -7.15 -8.66 14.91
C PHE A 119 -6.27 -9.85 15.33
N ARG A 120 -6.12 -10.86 14.45
CA ARG A 120 -5.26 -12.03 14.68
C ARG A 120 -3.84 -11.88 14.14
N ASP A 121 -3.59 -10.95 13.21
CA ASP A 121 -2.27 -10.87 12.55
C ASP A 121 -1.25 -10.05 13.34
N ILE A 122 -1.68 -9.42 14.43
CA ILE A 122 -0.82 -8.65 15.32
C ILE A 122 0.06 -9.63 16.11
N ALA A 123 1.38 -9.45 16.06
CA ALA A 123 2.33 -10.22 16.87
C ALA A 123 2.90 -9.35 17.97
N VAL A 124 2.98 -9.90 19.19
CA VAL A 124 3.38 -9.18 20.40
C VAL A 124 4.83 -8.67 20.26
N GLU A 125 5.68 -9.47 19.63
CA GLU A 125 7.10 -9.22 19.47
C GLU A 125 7.36 -8.02 18.55
N THR A 126 6.49 -7.79 17.57
CA THR A 126 6.63 -6.74 16.55
C THR A 126 5.82 -5.47 16.85
N HIS A 127 4.91 -5.50 17.83
CA HIS A 127 4.01 -4.38 18.18
C HIS A 127 4.24 -3.84 19.60
N LYS A 128 5.51 -3.54 19.92
CA LYS A 128 5.92 -3.07 21.26
C LYS A 128 5.27 -1.74 21.68
N ASP A 129 4.93 -0.89 20.71
CA ASP A 129 4.29 0.41 20.93
C ASP A 129 2.86 0.31 21.49
N PHE A 130 2.27 -0.90 21.49
CA PHE A 130 0.92 -1.12 22.03
C PHE A 130 0.90 -1.18 23.56
N GLY A 131 2.09 -1.05 24.17
CA GLY A 131 2.27 -0.85 25.59
C GLY A 131 2.36 -2.14 26.41
N PRO A 132 2.62 -2.01 27.72
CA PRO A 132 3.04 -3.14 28.57
C PRO A 132 1.95 -4.20 28.81
N ARG A 133 0.68 -3.89 28.51
CA ARG A 133 -0.44 -4.83 28.64
C ARG A 133 -0.77 -5.55 27.32
N HIS A 134 -0.10 -5.20 26.22
CA HIS A 134 -0.43 -5.70 24.90
C HIS A 134 -0.44 -7.22 24.82
N GLU A 135 0.62 -7.88 25.33
CA GLU A 135 0.73 -9.34 25.35
C GLU A 135 -0.47 -10.00 26.01
N ARG A 136 -0.85 -9.53 27.21
CA ARG A 136 -2.01 -10.03 27.93
C ARG A 136 -3.31 -9.80 27.15
N CYS A 137 -3.48 -8.63 26.55
CA CYS A 137 -4.65 -8.30 25.73
C CYS A 137 -4.74 -9.22 24.51
N PHE A 138 -3.61 -9.48 23.84
CA PHE A 138 -3.55 -10.31 22.66
C PHE A 138 -3.81 -11.80 22.98
N ASN A 139 -3.22 -12.32 24.06
CA ASN A 139 -3.41 -13.70 24.50
C ASN A 139 -4.85 -13.97 24.94
N ARG A 140 -5.56 -12.95 25.44
CA ARG A 140 -6.97 -13.02 25.87
C ARG A 140 -7.94 -12.33 24.93
N LYS A 141 -7.54 -12.05 23.68
CA LYS A 141 -8.33 -11.26 22.72
C LYS A 141 -9.77 -11.77 22.59
N GLU A 142 -9.95 -13.08 22.43
CA GLU A 142 -11.28 -13.72 22.34
C GLU A 142 -12.19 -13.39 23.50
N GLU A 143 -11.65 -13.48 24.72
CA GLU A 143 -12.39 -13.18 25.94
C GLU A 143 -12.79 -11.70 25.98
N TYR A 144 -11.88 -10.79 25.62
CA TYR A 144 -12.16 -9.36 25.56
C TYR A 144 -13.22 -9.02 24.51
N PHE A 145 -13.12 -9.60 23.31
CA PHE A 145 -14.14 -9.45 22.27
C PHE A 145 -15.51 -9.94 22.77
N ARG A 146 -15.60 -11.12 23.39
CA ARG A 146 -16.87 -11.64 23.93
C ARG A 146 -17.42 -10.78 25.08
N ARG A 147 -16.56 -10.25 25.96
CA ARG A 147 -16.97 -9.36 27.06
C ARG A 147 -17.65 -8.08 26.56
N VAL A 148 -17.28 -7.58 25.39
CA VAL A 148 -17.92 -6.41 24.76
C VAL A 148 -19.06 -6.80 23.80
N GLY A 149 -19.46 -8.07 23.79
CA GLY A 149 -20.54 -8.59 22.95
C GLY A 149 -20.16 -8.83 21.49
N ALA A 150 -18.88 -8.96 21.14
CA ALA A 150 -18.46 -9.32 19.79
C ALA A 150 -18.45 -10.84 19.55
N CYS A 151 -18.46 -11.24 18.27
CA CYS A 151 -18.49 -12.63 17.82
C CYS A 151 -17.24 -12.99 16.99
N PRO A 152 -16.02 -12.99 17.57
CA PRO A 152 -14.77 -13.17 16.81
C PRO A 152 -14.76 -14.48 16.00
N ASP A 153 -14.86 -14.36 14.66
CA ASP A 153 -14.93 -15.46 13.69
C ASP A 153 -16.06 -16.47 13.89
N MET A 154 -17.10 -16.06 14.61
CA MET A 154 -18.29 -16.86 14.80
C MET A 154 -19.42 -16.32 13.94
N ASP A 155 -20.41 -17.17 13.65
CA ASP A 155 -21.68 -16.70 13.13
C ASP A 155 -22.37 -15.81 14.17
N GLY A 156 -23.11 -14.81 13.70
CA GLY A 156 -23.79 -13.87 14.58
C GLY A 156 -24.15 -12.57 13.85
N SER A 157 -24.77 -11.63 14.58
CA SER A 157 -25.12 -10.30 14.06
C SER A 157 -24.16 -9.20 14.54
N LEU A 158 -23.31 -9.51 15.52
CA LEU A 158 -22.48 -8.54 16.22
C LEU A 158 -21.12 -8.36 15.52
N SER A 159 -20.28 -7.49 16.07
CA SER A 159 -18.97 -7.14 15.50
C SER A 159 -18.00 -8.33 15.47
N SER A 160 -17.00 -8.27 14.59
CA SER A 160 -15.98 -9.31 14.40
C SER A 160 -16.48 -10.70 13.98
N ARG A 161 -17.76 -10.82 13.61
CA ARG A 161 -18.35 -12.05 13.06
C ARG A 161 -17.64 -12.52 11.80
N LYS A 162 -17.79 -13.81 11.53
CA LYS A 162 -17.41 -14.39 10.25
C LYS A 162 -18.21 -13.75 9.11
N VAL A 163 -17.53 -13.42 8.01
CA VAL A 163 -18.19 -12.93 6.80
C VAL A 163 -18.88 -14.11 6.12
N ARG A 164 -20.15 -13.92 5.74
CA ARG A 164 -20.94 -14.96 5.07
C ARG A 164 -20.30 -15.37 3.75
N PRO A 165 -20.32 -16.67 3.38
CA PRO A 165 -19.72 -17.14 2.13
C PRO A 165 -20.22 -16.40 0.88
N GLU A 166 -21.50 -16.03 0.85
CA GLU A 166 -22.12 -15.33 -0.29
C GLU A 166 -21.53 -13.92 -0.45
N THR A 167 -21.41 -13.19 0.66
CA THR A 167 -20.77 -11.86 0.68
C THR A 167 -19.30 -11.94 0.31
N LEU A 168 -18.58 -12.96 0.78
CA LEU A 168 -17.18 -13.16 0.42
C LEU A 168 -17.03 -13.46 -1.08
N HIS A 169 -17.95 -14.26 -1.65
CA HIS A 169 -17.99 -14.50 -3.09
C HIS A 169 -18.24 -13.22 -3.89
N GLU A 170 -19.16 -12.36 -3.48
CA GLU A 170 -19.39 -11.05 -4.10
C GLU A 170 -18.13 -10.17 -4.08
N VAL A 171 -17.45 -10.08 -2.93
CA VAL A 171 -16.20 -9.32 -2.81
C VAL A 171 -15.13 -9.85 -3.76
N ARG A 172 -14.96 -11.18 -3.83
CA ARG A 172 -13.99 -11.82 -4.75
C ARG A 172 -14.33 -11.56 -6.22
N ARG A 173 -15.62 -11.57 -6.58
CA ARG A 173 -16.08 -11.23 -7.93
C ARG A 173 -15.77 -9.79 -8.30
N LEU A 174 -15.99 -8.84 -7.39
CA LEU A 174 -15.62 -7.43 -7.60
C LEU A 174 -14.12 -7.26 -7.83
N TRP A 175 -13.30 -7.97 -7.05
CA TRP A 175 -11.84 -7.95 -7.20
C TRP A 175 -11.36 -8.55 -8.51
N HIS A 176 -11.98 -9.64 -8.95
CA HIS A 176 -11.67 -10.27 -10.23
C HIS A 176 -12.04 -9.35 -11.42
N VAL A 177 -13.28 -8.85 -11.46
CA VAL A 177 -13.76 -7.97 -12.54
C VAL A 177 -13.05 -6.61 -12.53
N GLY A 178 -12.74 -6.08 -11.35
CA GLY A 178 -12.03 -4.82 -11.18
C GLY A 178 -10.54 -4.87 -11.53
N GLY A 179 -10.00 -6.04 -11.89
CA GLY A 179 -8.60 -6.21 -12.25
C GLY A 179 -7.62 -6.22 -11.06
N GLY A 180 -8.13 -6.30 -9.83
CA GLY A 180 -7.30 -6.35 -8.62
C GLY A 180 -6.43 -7.60 -8.56
N LEU A 181 -6.95 -8.74 -9.04
CA LEU A 181 -6.17 -9.98 -9.12
C LEU A 181 -5.04 -9.90 -10.13
N HIS A 182 -5.28 -9.31 -11.30
CA HIS A 182 -4.23 -9.08 -12.29
C HIS A 182 -3.10 -8.22 -11.71
N MET A 183 -3.43 -7.17 -10.95
CA MET A 183 -2.45 -6.35 -10.26
C MET A 183 -1.63 -7.15 -9.22
N TRP A 184 -2.26 -8.10 -8.52
CA TRP A 184 -1.56 -8.98 -7.60
C TRP A 184 -0.62 -9.94 -8.32
N ASP A 185 -1.06 -10.54 -9.43
CA ASP A 185 -0.24 -11.44 -10.24
C ASP A 185 1.03 -10.73 -10.73
N MET A 186 0.92 -9.47 -11.15
CA MET A 186 2.10 -8.67 -11.55
C MET A 186 3.10 -8.43 -10.41
N ILE A 187 2.61 -8.25 -9.18
CA ILE A 187 3.47 -8.09 -7.99
C ILE A 187 4.14 -9.42 -7.64
N GLU A 188 3.40 -10.53 -7.71
CA GLU A 188 3.92 -11.89 -7.48
C GLU A 188 4.99 -12.26 -8.50
N GLU A 189 4.74 -12.05 -9.80
CA GLU A 189 5.70 -12.34 -10.86
C GLU A 189 6.99 -11.51 -10.73
N ALA A 190 6.87 -10.23 -10.35
CA ALA A 190 8.02 -9.36 -10.17
C ALA A 190 8.85 -9.76 -8.94
N ALA A 191 8.19 -10.12 -7.83
CA ALA A 191 8.85 -10.63 -6.63
C ALA A 191 9.57 -11.96 -6.89
N GLN A 192 8.92 -12.89 -7.60
CA GLN A 192 9.49 -14.19 -7.97
C GLN A 192 10.77 -14.03 -8.81
N LYS A 193 10.73 -13.17 -9.84
CA LYS A 193 11.92 -12.87 -10.66
C LYS A 193 13.06 -12.28 -9.83
N GLN A 194 12.76 -11.34 -8.93
CA GLN A 194 13.79 -10.75 -8.08
C GLN A 194 14.36 -11.76 -7.06
N ALA A 195 13.53 -12.65 -6.51
CA ALA A 195 13.99 -13.72 -5.63
C ALA A 195 14.97 -14.66 -6.36
N GLU A 196 14.66 -15.03 -7.61
CA GLU A 196 15.54 -15.82 -8.49
C GLU A 196 16.86 -15.10 -8.78
N GLU A 197 16.82 -13.79 -9.09
CA GLU A 197 18.02 -12.96 -9.29
C GLU A 197 18.91 -12.90 -8.03
N TRP A 198 18.31 -12.91 -6.85
CA TRP A 198 19.03 -12.92 -5.57
C TRP A 198 19.45 -14.32 -5.11
N GLY A 199 19.01 -15.37 -5.80
CA GLY A 199 19.30 -16.75 -5.44
C GLY A 199 18.67 -17.18 -4.10
N ILE A 200 17.54 -16.60 -3.73
CA ILE A 200 16.80 -16.93 -2.50
C ILE A 200 15.41 -17.49 -2.84
N THR A 201 14.83 -18.22 -1.90
CA THR A 201 13.44 -18.68 -2.01
C THR A 201 12.46 -17.51 -1.88
N ILE A 202 11.23 -17.71 -2.35
CA ILE A 202 10.18 -16.69 -2.24
C ILE A 202 9.79 -16.39 -0.77
N ASP A 203 9.91 -17.38 0.12
CA ASP A 203 9.67 -17.20 1.55
C ASP A 203 10.77 -16.35 2.19
N GLU A 204 12.03 -16.62 1.86
CA GLU A 204 13.17 -15.77 2.29
C GLU A 204 13.05 -14.35 1.73
N TYR A 205 12.57 -14.21 0.48
CA TYR A 205 12.28 -12.92 -0.13
C TYR A 205 11.20 -12.17 0.67
N HIS A 206 10.08 -12.83 0.99
CA HIS A 206 9.00 -12.26 1.79
C HIS A 206 9.51 -11.70 3.12
N ASP A 207 10.27 -12.48 3.87
CA ASP A 207 10.77 -12.10 5.19
C ASP A 207 11.80 -10.96 5.13
N LYS A 208 12.64 -10.98 4.09
CA LYS A 208 13.59 -9.90 3.81
C LYS A 208 12.87 -8.59 3.48
N VAL A 209 11.95 -8.58 2.51
CA VAL A 209 11.30 -7.35 2.07
C VAL A 209 10.39 -6.75 3.13
N LYS A 210 9.83 -7.58 4.01
CA LYS A 210 8.98 -7.13 5.12
C LYS A 210 9.73 -6.25 6.13
N THR A 211 11.04 -6.41 6.30
CA THR A 211 11.80 -5.82 7.42
C THR A 211 12.93 -4.89 7.03
N GLU A 212 13.23 -4.77 5.74
CA GLU A 212 14.32 -3.95 5.23
C GLU A 212 14.05 -2.43 5.22
N GLY A 213 15.15 -1.66 5.33
CA GLY A 213 15.15 -0.20 5.36
C GLY A 213 14.70 0.35 6.71
#